data_AF-A0A2A4YWC9-F1
#
_entry.id   AF-A0A2A4YWC9-F1
#
_cell.length_a   1.000
_cell.length_b   1.000
_cell.length_c   1.000
_cell.angle_alpha   90.00
_cell.angle_beta   90.00
_cell.angle_gamma   90.00
#
_symmetry.space_group_name_H-M   'P 1'
#
loop_
_entity.id
_entity.type
_entity.pdbx_description
1 polymer ?
#
loop_
_entity_poly.entity_id
_entity_poly.type
_entity_poly.pdbx_seq_one_letter_code
_entity_poly.pdbx_strand_id
1 'polypeptide(L)' 'MINLTCKENKLNISISANETINYSAAKKLIRKARRMIQQNKLTFVIIDLDSNSRIHKGVLEFIDRVLYNNNFPVLINR' A
#
# COMPACT_ATOMS: atom_id res chain seq x y z
N MET A 1 -7.68 8.00 -7.48
CA MET A 1 -7.96 6.55 -7.57
C MET A 1 -6.87 5.77 -6.82
N ILE A 2 -7.20 4.59 -6.26
CA ILE A 2 -6.18 3.66 -5.70
C ILE A 2 -5.99 2.51 -6.70
N ASN A 3 -4.78 2.37 -7.25
CA ASN A 3 -4.45 1.29 -8.17
C ASN A 3 -3.44 0.33 -7.55
N LEU A 4 -3.61 -0.97 -7.81
CA LEU A 4 -2.69 -2.01 -7.36
C LEU A 4 -2.17 -2.76 -8.59
N THR A 5 -0.86 -2.73 -8.80
CA THR A 5 -0.20 -3.40 -9.92
C THR A 5 0.90 -4.31 -9.43
N CYS A 6 0.99 -5.50 -10.00
CA CYS A 6 2.11 -6.41 -9.77
C CYS A 6 3.17 -6.15 -10.83
N LYS A 7 4.41 -5.89 -10.43
CA LYS A 7 5.53 -5.76 -11.36
C LYS A 7 6.72 -6.49 -10.78
N GLU A 8 7.22 -7.48 -11.52
CA GLU A 8 8.29 -8.37 -11.05
C GLU A 8 7.92 -8.99 -9.70
N ASN A 9 8.80 -8.87 -8.69
CA ASN A 9 8.57 -9.37 -7.33
C ASN A 9 7.94 -8.33 -6.39
N LYS A 10 7.34 -7.26 -6.94
CA LYS A 10 6.86 -6.11 -6.18
C LYS A 10 5.37 -5.87 -6.41
N LEU A 11 4.67 -5.49 -5.34
CA LEU A 11 3.34 -4.90 -5.42
C LEU A 11 3.49 -3.39 -5.40
N ASN A 12 3.05 -2.70 -6.45
CA ASN A 12 2.97 -1.24 -6.45
C ASN A 12 1.54 -0.77 -6.15
N ILE A 13 1.40 0.08 -5.15
CA ILE A 13 0.15 0.70 -4.71
C ILE A 13 0.24 2.19 -5.02
N SER A 14 -0.43 2.61 -6.09
CA SER A 14 -0.42 4.01 -6.52
C SER A 14 -1.69 4.70 -6.03
N ILE A 15 -1.53 5.82 -5.32
CA ILE A 15 -2.63 6.60 -4.75
C ILE A 15 -2.62 7.98 -5.40
N SER A 16 -3.62 8.25 -6.24
CA SER A 16 -3.70 9.50 -7.01
C SER A 16 -3.93 10.73 -6.12
N ALA A 17 -3.67 11.91 -6.68
CA ALA A 17 -4.06 13.19 -6.11
C ALA A 17 -5.52 13.21 -5.63
N ASN A 18 -5.77 13.95 -4.54
CA ASN A 18 -7.08 14.17 -3.93
C ASN A 18 -7.78 12.92 -3.34
N GLU A 19 -7.17 11.74 -3.39
CA GLU A 19 -7.68 10.58 -2.66
C GLU A 19 -7.46 10.75 -1.15
N THR A 20 -8.45 10.30 -0.39
CA THR A 20 -8.39 10.26 1.07
C THR A 20 -8.50 8.83 1.54
N ILE A 21 -7.46 8.33 2.23
CA ILE A 21 -7.47 6.99 2.80
C ILE A 21 -7.68 7.10 4.30
N ASN A 22 -8.84 6.62 4.76
CA ASN A 22 -9.12 6.42 6.18
C ASN A 22 -8.73 5.01 6.64
N TYR A 23 -8.81 4.74 7.95
CA TYR A 23 -8.47 3.42 8.51
C TYR A 23 -9.29 2.26 7.92
N SER A 24 -10.58 2.48 7.61
CA SER A 24 -11.44 1.44 7.03
C SER A 24 -10.98 1.07 5.61
N ALA A 25 -10.70 2.09 4.78
CA ALA A 25 -10.13 1.92 3.46
C ALA A 25 -8.74 1.26 3.51
N ALA A 26 -7.89 1.66 4.45
CA ALA A 26 -6.58 1.07 4.66
C ALA A 26 -6.65 -0.43 5.03
N LYS A 27 -7.56 -0.82 5.92
CA LYS A 27 -7.80 -2.25 6.24
C LYS A 27 -8.19 -3.05 4.99
N LYS A 28 -9.08 -2.51 4.15
CA LYS A 28 -9.48 -3.16 2.89
C LYS A 28 -8.30 -3.27 1.93
N LEU A 29 -7.50 -2.21 1.81
CA LEU A 29 -6.30 -2.15 0.98
C LEU A 29 -5.27 -3.20 1.40
N ILE A 30 -4.94 -3.26 2.70
CA ILE A 30 -4.01 -4.25 3.26
C ILE A 30 -4.48 -5.67 2.97
N ARG A 31 -5.77 -5.96 3.17
CA ARG A 31 -6.32 -7.30 2.90
C ARG A 31 -6.16 -7.69 1.43
N LYS A 32 -6.40 -6.75 0.52
CA LYS A 32 -6.22 -6.96 -0.93
C LYS A 32 -4.75 -7.14 -1.28
N ALA A 33 -3.88 -6.28 -0.75
CA ALA A 33 -2.43 -6.34 -0.94
C ALA A 33 -1.87 -7.70 -0.50
N ARG A 34 -2.21 -8.17 0.72
CA ARG A 34 -1.77 -9.48 1.23
C ARG A 34 -2.17 -10.64 0.32
N ARG A 35 -3.43 -10.66 -0.17
CA ARG A 35 -3.86 -11.69 -1.13
C ARG A 35 -3.02 -11.66 -2.40
N MET A 36 -2.80 -10.48 -2.97
CA MET A 36 -2.02 -10.32 -4.21
C MET A 36 -0.56 -10.76 -4.00
N ILE A 37 0.04 -10.38 -2.87
CA ILE A 37 1.40 -10.77 -2.50
C ILE A 37 1.53 -12.29 -2.41
N GLN A 38 0.62 -12.96 -1.72
CA GLN A 38 0.63 -14.42 -1.58
C GLN A 38 0.41 -15.13 -2.92
N GLN A 39 -0.56 -14.68 -3.71
CA GLN A 39 -0.91 -15.29 -4.99
C GLN A 39 0.22 -15.16 -6.02
N ASN A 40 0.90 -14.01 -6.05
CA ASN A 40 1.96 -13.73 -7.02
C ASN A 40 3.37 -13.94 -6.46
N LYS A 41 3.50 -14.48 -5.24
CA LYS A 41 4.79 -14.70 -4.53
C LYS A 41 5.66 -13.43 -4.49
N LEU A 42 5.04 -12.27 -4.28
CA LEU A 42 5.74 -11.00 -4.21
C LEU A 42 6.50 -10.91 -2.88
N THR A 43 7.61 -10.17 -2.88
CA THR A 43 8.47 -10.04 -1.71
C THR A 43 8.55 -8.61 -1.18
N PHE A 44 7.96 -7.65 -1.90
CA PHE A 44 8.14 -6.23 -1.60
C PHE A 44 6.89 -5.41 -1.95
N VAL A 45 6.65 -4.33 -1.22
CA VAL A 45 5.54 -3.39 -1.49
C VAL A 45 6.09 -1.98 -1.69
N ILE A 46 5.66 -1.31 -2.75
CA ILE A 46 5.88 0.12 -2.98
C ILE A 46 4.53 0.83 -2.84
N ILE A 47 4.51 1.92 -2.10
CA ILE A 47 3.37 2.83 -2.00
C ILE A 47 3.80 4.15 -2.61
N ASP A 48 3.30 4.42 -3.82
CA ASP A 48 3.53 5.67 -4.52
C ASP A 48 2.38 6.64 -4.21
N LEU A 49 2.69 7.68 -3.44
CA LEU A 49 1.76 8.74 -3.08
C LEU A 49 1.94 9.91 -4.03
N ASP A 50 0.88 10.30 -4.72
CA ASP A 50 0.89 11.57 -5.41
C ASP A 50 1.04 12.72 -4.38
N SER A 51 1.82 13.73 -4.73
CA SER A 51 2.07 14.95 -3.95
C SER A 51 0.82 15.59 -3.33
N ASN A 52 -0.32 15.49 -4.02
CA ASN A 52 -1.62 16.04 -3.58
C ASN A 52 -2.54 15.02 -2.88
N SER A 53 -2.05 13.84 -2.51
CA SER A 53 -2.83 12.85 -1.77
C SER A 53 -3.04 13.27 -0.31
N ARG A 54 -4.28 13.15 0.19
CA ARG A 54 -4.64 13.54 1.56
C ARG A 54 -4.71 12.31 2.45
N ILE A 55 -3.55 11.81 2.83
CA ILE A 55 -3.46 10.62 3.70
C ILE A 55 -2.92 11.02 5.06
N HIS A 56 -3.69 10.72 6.11
CA HIS A 56 -3.25 10.91 7.47
C HIS A 56 -2.01 10.06 7.76
N LYS A 57 -1.00 10.65 8.40
CA LYS A 57 0.25 9.98 8.77
C LYS A 57 0.02 8.65 9.51
N GLY A 58 -0.90 8.64 10.47
CA GLY A 58 -1.24 7.43 11.24
C GLY A 58 -1.83 6.29 10.39
N VAL A 59 -2.46 6.61 9.26
CA VAL A 59 -2.95 5.60 8.31
C VAL A 59 -1.79 4.99 7.52
N LEU A 60 -0.80 5.80 7.11
CA LEU A 60 0.42 5.29 6.46
C LEU A 60 1.23 4.41 7.41
N GLU A 61 1.44 4.87 8.64
CA GLU A 61 2.13 4.11 9.70
C GLU A 61 1.39 2.79 10.00
N PHE A 62 0.06 2.79 9.96
CA PHE A 62 -0.74 1.57 10.11
C PHE A 62 -0.53 0.60 8.95
N ILE A 63 -0.50 1.08 7.70
CA ILE A 63 -0.25 0.23 6.53
C ILE A 63 1.15 -0.38 6.59
N ASP A 64 2.15 0.45 6.83
CA ASP A 64 3.55 0.03 6.96
C ASP A 64 3.71 -1.04 8.03
N ARG A 65 3.26 -0.77 9.26
CA ARG A 65 3.34 -1.71 10.39
C ARG A 65 2.70 -3.06 10.08
N VAL A 66 1.51 -3.07 9.48
CA VAL A 66 0.79 -4.32 9.24
C VAL A 66 1.42 -5.16 8.13
N LEU A 67 1.94 -4.52 7.07
CA LEU A 67 2.62 -5.23 5.99
C LEU A 67 4.03 -5.69 6.41
N TYR A 68 4.78 -4.85 7.12
CA TYR A 68 6.11 -5.17 7.63
C TYR A 68 6.09 -6.34 8.63
N ASN A 69 5.13 -6.38 9.56
CA ASN A 69 4.97 -7.51 10.49
C ASN A 69 4.69 -8.86 9.80
N ASN A 70 4.37 -8.86 8.50
CA ASN A 70 4.21 -10.07 7.70
C ASN A 70 5.44 -10.37 6.81
N ASN A 71 6.60 -9.78 7.12
CA ASN A 71 7.87 -9.91 6.37
C ASN A 71 7.82 -9.34 4.95
N PHE A 72 6.96 -8.36 4.68
CA PHE A 72 6.96 -7.63 3.40
C PHE A 72 7.50 -6.22 3.63
N PRO A 73 8.76 -5.94 3.25
CA PRO A 73 9.29 -4.59 3.33
C PRO A 73 8.42 -3.63 2.50
N VAL A 74 8.16 -2.45 3.07
CA VAL A 74 7.35 -1.40 2.44
C VAL A 74 8.24 -0.20 2.18
N LEU A 75 8.20 0.33 0.96
CA LEU A 75 8.78 1.62 0.60
C LEU A 75 7.65 2.60 0.31
N ILE A 76 7.67 3.75 0.97
CA ILE A 76 6.69 4.82 0.75
C ILE A 76 7.40 5.96 0.00
N ASN A 77 6.96 6.23 -1.23
CA ASN A 77 7.43 7.34 -2.05
C ASN A 77 6.38 8.46 -2.04
N ARG A 78 6.85 9.71 -2.06
CA ARG A 78 6.04 10.92 -2.18
C ARG A 78 6.53 11.77 -3.35
#